data_AF-A0A800J7W5-F1
#
_entry.id   AF-A0A800J7W5-F1
#
_cell.length_a   1.000
_cell.length_b   1.000
_cell.length_c   1.000
_cell.angle_alpha   90.00
_cell.angle_beta   90.00
_cell.angle_gamma   90.00
#
_symmetry.space_group_name_H-M   'P 1'
#
loop_
_entity.id
_entity.type
_entity.pdbx_description
1 polymer ?
#
loop_
_entity_poly.entity_id
_entity_poly.type
_entity_poly.pdbx_seq_one_letter_code
_entity_poly.pdbx_strand_id
1 'polypeptide(L)'
;MDRLQCKACGSFSMLPMEVDPGDVDDLGIDDDTEARFFTCHVCGDNWLSVRRTATDDCQITFAHQLGLEPLLKRVAHMSTPVLLSEATVDRWDYLIGDEEVDENAWREELDDRRHVLRSICTN
;
A
#
# COMPACT_ATOMS: atom_id res chain seq x y z
N MET A 1 -1.14 -2.63 -20.76
CA MET A 1 -1.20 -2.19 -19.35
C MET A 1 0.23 -2.17 -18.84
N ASP A 2 0.74 -1.00 -18.47
CA ASP A 2 2.05 -0.89 -17.84
C ASP A 2 1.94 -1.38 -16.38
N ARG A 3 2.81 -2.32 -16.00
CA ARG A 3 2.84 -2.87 -14.63
C ARG A 3 3.45 -1.85 -13.69
N LEU A 4 2.84 -1.61 -12.53
CA LEU A 4 3.42 -0.70 -11.53
C LEU A 4 4.55 -1.41 -10.76
N GLN A 5 5.51 -0.63 -10.29
CA GLN A 5 6.60 -1.13 -9.46
C GLN A 5 6.10 -1.35 -8.03
N CYS A 6 6.27 -2.57 -7.52
CA CYS A 6 6.00 -2.89 -6.13
C CYS A 6 7.01 -2.17 -5.23
N LYS A 7 6.52 -1.38 -4.27
CA LYS A 7 7.38 -0.63 -3.34
C LYS A 7 8.08 -1.52 -2.30
N ALA A 8 7.64 -2.75 -2.15
CA ALA A 8 8.20 -3.71 -1.21
C ALA A 8 9.35 -4.52 -1.79
N CYS A 9 9.13 -5.16 -2.94
CA CYS A 9 10.12 -6.02 -3.58
C CYS A 9 10.83 -5.36 -4.78
N GLY A 10 10.37 -4.19 -5.24
CA GLY A 10 10.97 -3.46 -6.37
C GLY A 10 10.59 -4.00 -7.76
N SER A 11 9.82 -5.08 -7.86
CA SER A 11 9.42 -5.70 -9.13
C SER A 11 8.29 -4.96 -9.83
N PHE A 12 8.36 -4.81 -11.16
CA PHE A 12 7.27 -4.29 -12.00
C PHE A 12 6.20 -5.37 -12.22
N SER A 13 5.42 -5.65 -11.18
CA SER A 13 4.48 -6.78 -11.13
C SER A 13 3.16 -6.46 -10.43
N MET A 14 2.90 -5.20 -10.10
CA MET A 14 1.62 -4.79 -9.55
C MET A 14 0.58 -4.75 -10.65
N LEU A 15 -0.53 -5.47 -10.47
CA LEU A 15 -1.70 -5.42 -11.36
C LEU A 15 -2.89 -4.83 -10.61
N PRO A 16 -3.73 -4.03 -11.29
CA PRO A 16 -5.00 -3.59 -10.72
C PRO A 16 -5.93 -4.79 -10.54
N MET A 17 -6.64 -4.82 -9.43
CA MET A 17 -7.77 -5.71 -9.18
C MET A 17 -9.06 -4.89 -9.20
N GLU A 18 -10.07 -5.44 -9.86
CA GLU A 18 -11.43 -4.95 -9.70
C GLU A 18 -11.88 -5.33 -8.28
N VAL A 19 -12.32 -4.34 -7.51
CA VAL A 19 -12.93 -4.55 -6.20
C VAL A 19 -14.43 -4.45 -6.44
N ASP A 20 -15.19 -5.47 -6.05
CA ASP A 20 -16.63 -5.45 -6.21
C ASP A 20 -17.24 -4.37 -5.31
N PRO A 21 -18.20 -3.57 -5.78
CA PRO A 21 -18.84 -2.48 -5.03
C PRO A 21 -19.37 -2.88 -3.63
N GLY A 22 -19.77 -4.14 -3.46
CA GLY A 22 -20.25 -4.67 -2.18
C GLY A 22 -19.17 -4.84 -1.10
N ASP A 23 -17.91 -5.03 -1.48
CA ASP A 23 -16.79 -5.08 -0.52
C ASP A 23 -16.35 -3.67 -0.08
N VAL A 24 -16.80 -2.64 -0.80
CA VAL A 24 -16.41 -1.23 -0.63
C VAL A 24 -17.31 -0.55 0.43
N ASP A 25 -18.57 -0.98 0.54
CA ASP A 25 -19.51 -0.57 1.61
C ASP A 25 -18.99 -0.95 3.01
N ASP A 26 -18.43 -2.16 3.17
CA ASP A 26 -17.84 -2.63 4.44
C ASP A 26 -16.55 -1.86 4.82
N LEU A 27 -15.92 -1.19 3.84
CA LEU A 27 -14.76 -0.32 4.04
C LEU A 27 -15.15 1.14 4.36
N GLY A 28 -16.45 1.47 4.42
CA GLY A 28 -16.94 2.82 4.72
C GLY A 28 -16.63 3.83 3.61
N ILE A 29 -16.55 3.35 2.37
CA ILE A 29 -16.20 4.12 1.18
C ILE A 29 -17.52 4.58 0.54
N ASP A 30 -17.84 5.87 0.69
CA ASP A 30 -19.09 6.49 0.22
C ASP A 30 -19.17 6.54 -1.33
N ASP A 31 -20.36 6.75 -1.90
CA ASP A 31 -20.61 6.82 -3.37
C ASP A 31 -19.71 7.85 -4.10
N ASP A 32 -19.21 8.86 -3.36
CA ASP A 32 -18.26 9.87 -3.85
C ASP A 32 -16.79 9.45 -3.74
N THR A 33 -16.49 8.15 -3.70
CA THR A 33 -15.12 7.65 -3.50
C THR A 33 -14.71 6.65 -4.57
N GLU A 34 -13.59 6.91 -5.24
CA GLU A 34 -12.97 5.98 -6.18
C GLU A 34 -11.91 5.14 -5.46
N ALA A 35 -12.12 3.82 -5.38
CA ALA A 35 -11.14 2.88 -4.84
C ALA A 35 -10.46 2.07 -5.96
N ARG A 36 -9.16 1.83 -5.84
CA ARG A 36 -8.39 0.93 -6.72
C ARG A 36 -7.47 0.06 -5.88
N PHE A 37 -7.55 -1.25 -6.07
CA PHE A 37 -6.68 -2.20 -5.41
C PHE A 37 -5.62 -2.71 -6.37
N PHE A 38 -4.41 -2.96 -5.86
CA PHE A 38 -3.30 -3.51 -6.63
C PHE A 38 -2.58 -4.56 -5.81
N THR A 39 -2.21 -5.67 -6.43
CA THR A 39 -1.45 -6.75 -5.78
C THR A 39 -0.17 -7.06 -6.53
N CYS A 40 0.91 -7.30 -5.80
CA CYS A 40 2.16 -7.78 -6.34
C CYS A 40 2.12 -9.31 -6.51
N HIS A 41 2.16 -9.81 -7.74
CA HIS A 41 2.24 -11.25 -7.98
C HIS A 41 3.58 -11.91 -7.57
N VAL A 42 4.59 -11.12 -7.17
CA VAL A 42 5.89 -11.64 -6.73
C VAL A 42 5.94 -11.85 -5.22
N CYS A 43 5.47 -10.88 -4.44
CA CYS A 43 5.60 -10.92 -2.97
C CYS A 43 4.26 -10.89 -2.22
N GLY A 44 3.13 -10.81 -2.93
CA GLY A 44 1.79 -10.77 -2.33
C GLY A 44 1.40 -9.44 -1.70
N ASP A 45 2.27 -8.42 -1.76
CA ASP A 45 1.98 -7.11 -1.18
C ASP A 45 0.87 -6.37 -1.91
N ASN A 46 0.11 -5.61 -1.13
CA ASN A 46 -1.12 -4.98 -1.57
C ASN A 46 -1.03 -3.47 -1.46
N TRP A 47 -1.66 -2.78 -2.40
CA TRP A 47 -1.82 -1.33 -2.42
C TRP A 47 -3.30 -1.02 -2.64
N LEU A 48 -3.90 -0.34 -1.67
CA LEU A 48 -5.22 0.25 -1.79
C LEU A 48 -5.10 1.77 -2.01
N SER A 49 -5.58 2.24 -3.15
CA SER A 49 -5.76 3.66 -3.44
C SER A 49 -7.20 4.04 -3.18
N VAL A 50 -7.45 5.06 -2.37
CA VAL A 50 -8.77 5.62 -2.11
C VAL A 50 -8.73 7.10 -2.46
N ARG A 51 -9.61 7.55 -3.34
CA ARG A 51 -9.75 8.95 -3.72
C ARG A 51 -11.15 9.43 -3.41
N ARG A 52 -11.29 10.46 -2.57
CA ARG A 52 -12.57 11.14 -2.34
C ARG A 52 -12.77 12.19 -3.42
N THR A 53 -13.78 12.01 -4.26
CA THR A 53 -14.04 12.92 -5.40
C THR A 53 -14.62 14.26 -4.96
N ALA A 54 -15.24 14.32 -3.77
CA ALA A 54 -15.83 15.54 -3.21
C ALA A 54 -14.82 16.56 -2.66
N THR A 55 -13.64 16.11 -2.18
CA THR A 55 -12.64 16.98 -1.54
C THR A 55 -11.29 17.01 -2.25
N ASP A 56 -11.12 16.24 -3.33
CA ASP A 56 -9.83 15.95 -4.00
C ASP A 56 -8.75 15.35 -3.06
N ASP A 57 -9.13 14.93 -1.85
CA ASP A 57 -8.24 14.18 -0.95
C ASP A 57 -8.04 12.77 -1.47
N CYS A 58 -6.77 12.38 -1.60
CA CYS A 58 -6.36 11.04 -1.97
C CYS A 58 -5.50 10.42 -0.88
N GLN A 59 -5.85 9.19 -0.53
CA GLN A 59 -5.11 8.37 0.40
C GLN A 59 -4.68 7.10 -0.30
N ILE A 60 -3.41 6.75 -0.12
CA ILE A 60 -2.85 5.53 -0.64
C ILE A 60 -2.28 4.72 0.50
N THR A 61 -2.88 3.57 0.77
CA THR A 61 -2.44 2.60 1.77
C THR A 61 -1.63 1.51 1.10
N PHE A 62 -0.38 1.37 1.51
CA PHE A 62 0.48 0.24 1.16
C PHE A 62 0.46 -0.76 2.32
N ALA A 63 0.06 -1.99 2.05
CA ALA A 63 0.00 -3.08 3.00
C ALA A 63 1.07 -4.13 2.65
N HIS A 64 2.11 -4.17 3.47
CA HIS A 64 3.28 -5.02 3.34
C HIS A 64 3.12 -6.25 4.23
N GLN A 65 2.58 -7.33 3.66
CA GLN A 65 2.43 -8.59 4.39
C GLN A 65 3.75 -9.35 4.40
N LEU A 66 4.38 -9.52 3.23
CA LEU A 66 5.59 -10.33 3.10
C LEU A 66 5.48 -11.74 3.74
N GLY A 67 4.24 -12.27 3.88
CA GLY A 67 3.96 -13.53 4.56
C GLY A 67 4.19 -13.54 6.08
N LEU A 68 4.33 -12.37 6.72
CA LEU A 68 4.65 -12.20 8.13
C LEU A 68 3.61 -11.32 8.84
N GLU A 69 3.36 -11.61 10.11
CA GLU A 69 2.51 -10.83 11.00
C GLU A 69 3.35 -10.14 12.09
N PRO A 70 2.95 -8.95 12.59
CA PRO A 70 1.76 -8.15 12.24
C PRO A 70 1.89 -7.43 10.89
N LEU A 71 0.79 -6.94 10.29
CA LEU A 71 0.82 -6.26 8.98
C LEU A 71 1.59 -4.93 9.04
N LEU A 72 2.59 -4.72 8.19
CA LEU A 72 3.20 -3.39 8.03
C LEU A 72 2.34 -2.57 7.08
N LYS A 73 1.89 -1.39 7.49
CA LYS A 73 1.17 -0.45 6.62
C LYS A 73 1.91 0.88 6.54
N ARG A 74 1.86 1.54 5.40
CA ARG A 74 2.15 2.98 5.33
C ARG A 74 1.11 3.68 4.47
N VAL A 75 0.69 4.86 4.87
CA VAL A 75 -0.39 5.62 4.23
C VAL A 75 0.17 6.93 3.73
N ALA A 76 0.05 7.17 2.43
CA ALA A 76 0.37 8.46 1.81
C ALA A 76 -0.90 9.30 1.74
N HIS A 77 -0.86 10.51 2.30
CA HIS A 77 -1.88 11.52 2.14
C HIS A 77 -1.44 12.52 1.07
N MET A 78 -2.30 12.79 0.10
CA MET A 78 -2.00 13.69 -1.00
C MET A 78 -3.26 14.35 -1.57
N SER A 79 -3.10 15.50 -2.20
CA SER A 79 -4.19 16.21 -2.90
C SER A 79 -4.34 15.83 -4.39
N THR A 80 -3.48 14.96 -4.91
CA THR A 80 -3.51 14.57 -6.33
C THR A 80 -3.87 13.09 -6.50
N PRO A 81 -4.74 12.74 -7.45
CA PRO A 81 -5.27 11.37 -7.59
C PRO A 81 -4.30 10.35 -8.19
N VAL A 82 -3.07 10.76 -8.49
CA VAL A 82 -2.04 9.91 -9.10
C VAL A 82 -0.73 10.11 -8.34
N LEU A 83 -0.24 9.05 -7.72
CA LEU A 83 1.10 9.00 -7.16
C LEU A 83 2.13 8.94 -8.29
N LEU A 84 2.51 10.11 -8.82
CA LEU A 84 3.56 10.23 -9.83
C LEU A 84 4.96 10.11 -9.21
N SER A 85 5.13 10.58 -7.97
CA SER A 85 6.37 10.48 -7.20
C SER A 85 6.11 10.61 -5.71
N GLU A 86 7.07 10.22 -4.86
CA GLU A 86 6.95 10.41 -3.40
C GLU A 86 6.96 11.90 -3.00
N ALA A 87 7.35 12.81 -3.91
CA ALA A 87 7.35 14.26 -3.67
C ALA A 87 5.96 14.90 -3.75
N THR A 88 4.93 14.18 -4.24
CA THR A 88 3.54 14.66 -4.24
C THR A 88 2.78 14.25 -2.97
N VAL A 89 3.48 13.67 -1.99
CA VAL A 89 2.90 13.22 -0.73
C VAL A 89 3.05 14.31 0.31
N ASP A 90 1.93 14.73 0.88
CA ASP A 90 1.88 15.77 1.92
C ASP A 90 2.30 15.20 3.29
N ARG A 91 1.88 13.96 3.58
CA ARG A 91 2.18 13.27 4.83
C ARG A 91 2.23 11.76 4.65
N TRP A 92 3.13 11.12 5.40
CA TRP A 92 3.15 9.68 5.57
C TRP A 92 2.75 9.30 7.00
N ASP A 93 1.85 8.33 7.12
CA ASP A 93 1.62 7.61 8.36
C ASP A 93 2.18 6.19 8.24
N TYR A 94 2.75 5.67 9.32
CA TYR A 94 3.36 4.34 9.35
C TYR A 94 2.71 3.53 10.45
N LEU A 95 2.35 2.28 10.15
CA LEU A 95 1.72 1.39 11.10
C LEU A 95 2.38 0.02 11.12
N ILE A 96 2.47 -0.57 12.31
CA ILE A 96 2.79 -1.97 12.54
C ILE A 96 1.55 -2.61 13.19
N GLY A 97 0.88 -3.49 12.45
CA GLY A 97 -0.47 -3.95 12.77
C GLY A 97 -1.46 -2.80 12.66
N ASP A 98 -2.00 -2.38 13.81
CA ASP A 98 -2.93 -1.26 13.95
C ASP A 98 -2.34 -0.11 14.79
N GLU A 99 -1.08 -0.23 15.22
CA GLU A 99 -0.37 0.79 15.99
C GLU A 99 0.39 1.74 15.07
N GLU A 100 0.21 3.05 15.26
CA GLU A 100 0.98 4.09 14.57
C GLU A 100 2.39 4.19 15.17
N VAL A 101 3.40 4.14 14.31
CA VAL A 101 4.82 4.18 14.66
C VAL A 101 5.56 5.24 13.85
N ASP A 102 6.78 5.59 14.24
CA ASP A 102 7.62 6.47 13.43
C ASP A 102 8.21 5.77 12.20
N GLU A 103 8.63 6.57 11.21
CA GLU A 103 9.19 6.06 9.96
C GLU A 103 10.42 5.17 10.16
N ASN A 104 11.28 5.47 11.15
CA ASN A 104 12.53 4.73 11.31
C ASN A 104 12.25 3.33 11.85
N ALA A 105 11.45 3.24 12.92
CA ALA A 105 11.01 1.95 13.47
C ALA A 105 10.31 1.09 12.40
N TRP A 106 9.46 1.72 11.58
CA TRP A 106 8.79 1.03 10.48
C TRP A 106 9.76 0.51 9.41
N ARG A 107 10.75 1.33 9.03
CA ARG A 107 11.77 0.95 8.03
C ARG A 107 12.66 -0.18 8.51
N GLU A 108 13.06 -0.15 9.77
CA GLU A 108 13.85 -1.23 10.39
C GLU A 108 13.10 -2.56 10.30
N GLU A 109 11.82 -2.58 10.72
CA GLU A 109 10.98 -3.79 10.64
C GLU A 109 10.79 -4.26 9.18
N LEU A 110 10.58 -3.35 8.23
CA LEU A 110 10.49 -3.73 6.80
C LEU A 110 11.78 -4.38 6.28
N ASP A 111 12.94 -3.81 6.62
CA ASP A 111 14.23 -4.31 6.15
C ASP A 111 14.58 -5.66 6.80
N ASP A 112 14.22 -5.87 8.07
CA ASP A 112 14.34 -7.17 8.74
C ASP A 112 13.50 -8.24 8.04
N ARG A 113 12.25 -7.93 7.68
CA ARG A 113 11.39 -8.87 6.92
C ARG A 113 11.94 -9.19 5.55
N ARG A 114 12.47 -8.18 4.85
CA ARG A 114 13.15 -8.38 3.55
C ARG A 114 14.37 -9.28 3.72
N HIS A 115 15.13 -9.13 4.80
CA HIS A 115 16.25 -10.00 5.10
C HIS A 115 15.81 -11.46 5.30
N VAL A 116 14.78 -11.69 6.12
CA VAL A 116 14.20 -13.02 6.34
C VAL A 116 13.72 -13.64 5.03
N LEU A 117 12.94 -12.92 4.23
CA LEU A 117 12.48 -13.42 2.94
C LEU A 117 13.62 -13.78 2.00
N ARG A 118 14.66 -12.94 1.91
CA ARG A 118 15.83 -13.24 1.08
C ARG A 118 16.51 -14.53 1.53
N SER A 119 16.68 -14.74 2.85
CA SER A 119 17.32 -15.94 3.38
C SER A 119 16.56 -17.23 3.05
N ILE A 120 15.22 -17.17 2.97
CA ILE A 120 14.36 -18.32 2.62
C ILE A 120 14.40 -18.60 1.11
N CYS A 121 14.38 -17.55 0.28
CA CYS A 121 14.30 -17.67 -1.18
C CYS A 121 15.63 -17.97 -1.88
N THR A 122 16.78 -17.92 -1.20
CA THR A 122 18.10 -18.28 -1.77
C THR A 122 18.52 -19.76 -1.59
N ASN A 123 17.60 -20.66 -1.24
CA ASN A 123 17.78 -22.11 -1.42
C ASN A 123 17.30 -22.59 -2.79
#